data_AF-A0AAD4C6X0-F1
#
_entry.id   AF-A0AAD4C6X0-F1
#
_cell.length_a   1.000
_cell.length_b   1.000
_cell.length_c   1.000
_cell.angle_alpha   90.00
_cell.angle_beta   90.00
_cell.angle_gamma   90.00
#
_symmetry.space_group_name_H-M   'P 1'
#
loop_
_entity.id
_entity.type
_entity.pdbx_description
1 polymer ?
#
loop_
_entity_poly.entity_id
_entity_poly.type
_entity_poly.pdbx_seq_one_letter_code
_entity_poly.pdbx_strand_id
1 'polypeptide(L)'
;MCYQYNASTDIANVPCPMCKVFKPSAARCPHLRDVCYNRANHPRIDVVHLKNAEVKTFNGCGYCKWARSNPKLTVYTNPGWPGCCRPPTQSEYRLIQPADWPTVSIVHSIPIPPEIKSVLDAVFSRASPIPIISSARVQSQHPSSTSILDRRNSTSSPSIKPCSTPKSQPVAIPSRGRSGGSPVPQSPALGGTTPRSSAPASDQHILSRRQTFSEGTKDRSRAPSARRYVDQEG
;
A
#
# COMPACT_ATOMS: atom_id res chain seq x y z
N MET A 1 0.33 6.28 -12.15
CA MET A 1 -0.13 6.71 -10.81
C MET A 1 0.81 7.82 -10.34
N CYS A 2 0.35 8.84 -9.61
CA CYS A 2 1.09 10.11 -9.41
C CYS A 2 1.44 10.86 -10.71
N TYR A 3 0.43 11.35 -11.43
CA TYR A 3 0.68 12.19 -12.60
C TYR A 3 0.53 13.68 -12.24
N GLN A 4 1.20 14.51 -13.01
CA GLN A 4 1.08 15.96 -12.91
C GLN A 4 -0.38 16.35 -13.22
N TYR A 5 -0.98 17.12 -12.31
CA TYR A 5 -2.29 17.71 -12.55
C TYR A 5 -2.13 18.85 -13.55
N ASN A 6 -2.72 18.66 -14.72
CA ASN A 6 -2.88 19.71 -15.72
C ASN A 6 -4.35 20.11 -15.71
N ALA A 7 -4.65 21.41 -15.59
CA ALA A 7 -6.02 21.91 -15.54
C ALA A 7 -6.88 21.54 -16.76
N SER A 8 -6.23 21.22 -17.90
CA SER A 8 -6.89 20.76 -19.12
C SER A 8 -7.19 19.26 -19.18
N THR A 9 -6.61 18.45 -18.27
CA THR A 9 -6.82 16.99 -18.29
C THR A 9 -8.00 16.64 -17.39
N ASP A 10 -9.09 16.21 -18.01
CA ASP A 10 -10.24 15.72 -17.27
C ASP A 10 -9.88 14.42 -16.53
N ILE A 11 -9.72 14.54 -15.21
CA ILE A 11 -9.42 13.42 -14.31
C ILE A 11 -10.50 12.34 -14.39
N ALA A 12 -11.74 12.69 -14.77
CA ALA A 12 -12.86 11.76 -14.87
C ALA A 12 -12.66 10.71 -15.97
N ASN A 13 -11.97 11.06 -17.06
CA ASN A 13 -11.81 10.19 -18.23
C ASN A 13 -10.63 9.21 -18.11
N VAL A 14 -9.74 9.39 -17.12
CA VAL A 14 -8.64 8.47 -16.90
C VAL A 14 -9.17 7.21 -16.20
N PRO A 15 -8.98 5.99 -16.74
CA PRO A 15 -9.42 4.76 -16.09
C PRO A 15 -8.69 4.55 -14.75
N CYS A 16 -9.41 4.10 -13.72
CA CYS A 16 -8.79 3.87 -12.42
C CYS A 16 -7.88 2.64 -12.45
N PRO A 17 -6.59 2.79 -12.12
CA PRO A 17 -5.65 1.66 -12.17
C PRO A 17 -5.91 0.63 -11.07
N MET A 18 -6.56 1.00 -9.95
CA MET A 18 -6.99 0.03 -8.94
C MET A 18 -8.23 -0.74 -9.42
N CYS A 19 -9.19 -0.09 -10.07
CA CYS A 19 -10.35 -0.77 -10.68
C CYS A 19 -9.95 -1.76 -11.82
N LYS A 20 -8.75 -1.63 -12.40
CA LYS A 20 -8.16 -2.62 -13.32
C LYS A 20 -7.75 -3.91 -12.61
N VAL A 21 -7.29 -3.81 -11.37
CA VAL A 21 -6.78 -4.94 -10.56
C VAL A 21 -7.90 -5.54 -9.71
N PHE A 22 -8.66 -4.69 -9.04
CA PHE A 22 -9.78 -5.04 -8.17
C PHE A 22 -11.06 -4.59 -8.87
N LYS A 23 -11.74 -5.52 -9.55
CA LYS A 23 -13.00 -5.20 -10.24
C LYS A 23 -14.05 -4.80 -9.20
N PRO A 24 -14.57 -3.56 -9.24
CA PRO A 24 -15.58 -3.14 -8.29
C PRO A 24 -16.89 -3.88 -8.55
N SER A 25 -17.64 -4.16 -7.48
CA SER A 25 -18.98 -4.75 -7.61
C SER A 25 -20.03 -3.74 -8.10
N ALA A 26 -19.75 -2.44 -8.00
CA ALA A 26 -20.65 -1.37 -8.38
C ALA A 26 -20.22 -0.69 -9.69
N ALA A 27 -21.15 0.00 -10.35
CA ALA A 27 -20.88 0.74 -11.58
C ALA A 27 -19.92 1.94 -11.40
N ARG A 28 -19.79 2.45 -10.16
CA ARG A 28 -18.87 3.55 -9.83
C ARG A 28 -17.61 3.01 -9.18
N CYS A 29 -16.45 3.54 -9.57
CA CYS A 29 -15.18 3.16 -8.99
C CYS A 29 -15.10 3.70 -7.54
N PRO A 30 -14.79 2.85 -6.52
CA PRO A 30 -14.75 3.26 -5.12
C PRO A 30 -13.50 4.09 -4.76
N HIS A 31 -12.51 4.14 -5.65
CA HIS A 31 -11.27 4.89 -5.42
C HIS A 31 -11.46 6.37 -5.71
N LEU A 32 -11.12 7.20 -4.72
CA LEU A 32 -11.18 8.64 -4.86
C LEU A 32 -9.86 9.16 -5.40
N ARG A 33 -9.93 10.03 -6.41
CA ARG A 33 -8.77 10.79 -6.89
C ARG A 33 -8.77 12.15 -6.22
N ASP A 34 -7.61 12.57 -5.76
CA ASP A 34 -7.41 13.87 -5.13
C ASP A 34 -6.10 14.50 -5.59
N VAL A 35 -5.99 15.82 -5.47
CA VAL A 35 -4.82 16.59 -5.86
C VAL A 35 -4.03 16.96 -4.61
N CYS A 36 -2.76 16.59 -4.59
CA CYS A 36 -1.83 17.01 -3.55
C CYS A 36 -1.14 18.30 -4.01
N TYR A 37 -1.25 19.35 -3.18
CA TYR A 37 -0.68 20.68 -3.41
C TYR A 37 0.56 20.95 -2.53
N ASN A 38 1.17 19.92 -1.93
CA ASN A 38 2.29 20.09 -1.02
C ASN A 38 3.59 20.45 -1.75
N ARG A 39 3.76 21.74 -2.03
CA ARG A 39 4.93 22.30 -2.73
C ARG A 39 6.25 22.12 -1.96
N ALA A 40 6.19 21.84 -0.65
CA ALA A 40 7.40 21.50 0.10
C ALA A 40 7.96 20.11 -0.26
N ASN A 41 7.14 19.19 -0.80
CA ASN A 41 7.56 17.84 -1.17
C ASN A 41 7.62 17.60 -2.69
N HIS A 42 6.96 18.43 -3.48
CA HIS A 42 6.97 18.40 -4.94
C HIS A 42 6.77 19.82 -5.51
N PRO A 43 7.80 20.70 -5.47
CA PRO A 43 7.64 22.14 -5.69
C PRO A 43 7.14 22.53 -7.09
N ARG A 44 7.44 21.70 -8.10
CA ARG A 44 7.18 22.04 -9.51
C ARG A 44 5.79 21.65 -10.00
N ILE A 45 5.12 20.73 -9.32
CA ILE A 45 3.91 20.08 -9.83
C ILE A 45 2.86 19.92 -8.73
N ASP A 46 1.59 20.01 -9.10
CA ASP A 46 0.51 19.44 -8.29
C ASP A 46 0.29 18.00 -8.73
N VAL A 47 0.07 17.08 -7.79
CA VAL A 47 0.11 15.64 -8.07
C VAL A 47 -1.25 15.01 -7.79
N VAL A 48 -1.82 14.36 -8.79
CA VAL A 48 -3.01 13.53 -8.59
C VAL A 48 -2.62 12.21 -7.92
N HIS A 49 -3.31 11.85 -6.84
CA HIS A 49 -3.11 10.62 -6.10
C HIS A 49 -4.45 9.93 -5.82
N LEU A 50 -4.39 8.65 -5.44
CA LEU A 50 -5.59 7.91 -5.03
C LEU A 50 -5.69 7.85 -3.52
N LYS A 51 -6.92 7.95 -3.04
CA LYS A 51 -7.36 7.64 -1.69
C LYS A 51 -8.23 6.40 -1.74
N ASN A 52 -8.30 5.68 -0.63
CA ASN A 52 -9.07 4.43 -0.48
C ASN A 52 -8.63 3.30 -1.41
N ALA A 53 -7.37 3.29 -1.84
CA ALA A 53 -6.82 2.12 -2.53
C ALA A 53 -6.69 0.94 -1.55
N GLU A 54 -7.03 -0.26 -2.01
CA GLU A 54 -6.89 -1.52 -1.26
C GLU A 54 -5.43 -1.79 -0.89
N VAL A 55 -4.52 -1.26 -1.70
CA VAL A 55 -3.08 -1.51 -1.63
C VAL A 55 -2.36 -0.30 -1.06
N LYS A 56 -1.65 -0.51 0.05
CA LYS A 56 -0.99 0.57 0.81
C LYS A 56 0.06 1.31 -0.02
N THR A 57 0.76 0.61 -0.92
CA THR A 57 1.71 1.22 -1.85
C THR A 57 1.07 2.33 -2.70
N PHE A 58 -0.18 2.17 -3.13
CA PHE A 58 -0.90 3.13 -3.99
C PHE A 58 -1.72 4.18 -3.25
N ASN A 59 -1.93 4.04 -1.94
CA ASN A 59 -2.73 4.97 -1.16
C ASN A 59 -1.92 6.23 -0.78
N GLY A 60 -2.45 7.41 -1.08
CA GLY A 60 -1.87 8.72 -0.82
C GLY A 60 -0.88 9.22 -1.88
N CYS A 61 -0.41 10.46 -1.72
CA CYS A 61 0.59 11.06 -2.60
C CYS A 61 1.96 10.36 -2.46
N GLY A 62 2.43 9.73 -3.53
CA GLY A 62 3.70 9.01 -3.50
C GLY A 62 4.93 9.92 -3.39
N TYR A 63 4.88 11.17 -3.84
CA TYR A 63 5.96 12.14 -3.60
C TYR A 63 6.09 12.49 -2.11
N CYS A 64 4.96 12.74 -1.43
CA CYS A 64 4.95 12.96 0.02
C CYS A 64 5.36 11.69 0.79
N LYS A 65 5.03 10.49 0.29
CA LYS A 65 5.48 9.22 0.89
C LYS A 65 7.00 9.08 0.79
N TRP A 66 7.59 9.35 -0.38
CA TRP A 66 9.04 9.29 -0.57
C TRP A 66 9.78 10.31 0.29
N ALA A 67 9.31 11.56 0.36
CA ALA A 67 9.94 12.61 1.14
C ALA A 67 9.97 12.28 2.64
N ARG A 68 8.91 11.66 3.17
CA ARG A 68 8.87 11.18 4.56
C ARG A 68 9.90 10.10 4.86
N SER A 69 10.15 9.19 3.91
CA SER A 69 11.17 8.14 4.08
C SER A 69 12.59 8.64 3.84
N ASN A 70 12.77 9.81 3.19
CA ASN A 70 14.07 10.34 2.81
C ASN A 70 14.22 11.83 3.22
N PRO A 71 14.09 12.18 4.51
CA PRO A 71 14.07 13.58 4.95
C PRO A 71 15.38 14.33 4.72
N LYS A 72 16.49 13.60 4.51
CA LYS A 72 17.83 14.18 4.28
C LYS A 72 18.11 14.50 2.81
N LEU A 73 17.28 14.01 1.89
CA LEU A 73 17.50 14.21 0.46
C LEU A 73 16.80 15.48 -0.02
N THR A 74 17.40 16.14 -1.01
CA THR A 74 16.83 17.35 -1.59
C THR A 74 15.51 17.04 -2.27
N VAL A 75 14.50 17.88 -2.00
CA VAL A 75 13.15 17.72 -2.56
C VAL A 75 13.15 17.81 -4.09
N TYR A 76 14.08 18.57 -4.68
CA TYR A 76 14.21 18.72 -6.14
C TYR A 76 14.47 17.40 -6.88
N THR A 77 15.03 16.40 -6.19
CA THR A 77 15.32 15.07 -6.75
C THR A 77 14.33 14.00 -6.28
N ASN A 78 13.13 14.40 -5.81
CA ASN A 78 12.11 13.45 -5.35
C ASN A 78 11.54 12.67 -6.55
N PRO A 79 11.85 11.36 -6.71
CA PRO A 79 11.41 10.56 -7.84
C PRO A 79 10.02 9.94 -7.59
N GLY A 80 9.37 10.27 -6.47
CA GLY A 80 8.15 9.62 -6.01
C GLY A 80 8.38 8.21 -5.45
N TRP A 81 7.34 7.67 -4.81
CA TRP A 81 7.40 6.35 -4.19
C TRP A 81 7.45 5.22 -5.23
N PRO A 82 8.39 4.26 -5.12
CA PRO A 82 8.51 3.14 -6.05
C PRO A 82 7.26 2.25 -5.98
N GLY A 83 6.79 1.79 -7.14
CA GLY A 83 5.54 1.02 -7.27
C GLY A 83 4.27 1.87 -7.20
N CYS A 84 4.33 3.11 -6.71
CA CYS A 84 3.21 4.06 -6.79
C CYS A 84 3.39 5.00 -7.97
N CYS A 85 4.40 5.86 -7.94
CA CYS A 85 4.56 6.93 -8.93
C CYS A 85 5.30 6.47 -10.18
N ARG A 86 6.15 5.45 -10.05
CA ARG A 86 7.01 4.92 -11.10
C ARG A 86 7.28 3.42 -10.89
N PRO A 87 7.77 2.71 -11.91
CA PRO A 87 8.27 1.36 -11.75
C PRO A 87 9.39 1.32 -10.68
N PRO A 88 9.34 0.35 -9.75
CA PRO A 88 10.43 0.13 -8.80
C PRO A 88 11.70 -0.38 -9.50
N THR A 89 12.86 0.02 -8.98
CA THR A 89 14.15 -0.60 -9.33
C THR A 89 14.49 -1.74 -8.37
N GLN A 90 15.44 -2.61 -8.73
CA GLN A 90 15.77 -3.80 -7.94
C GLN A 90 16.17 -3.50 -6.48
N SER A 91 16.89 -2.39 -6.25
CA SER A 91 17.28 -1.96 -4.90
C SER A 91 16.11 -1.44 -4.04
N GLU A 92 14.98 -1.14 -4.69
CA GLU A 92 13.77 -0.60 -4.08
C GLU A 92 12.69 -1.66 -3.87
N TYR A 93 12.91 -2.89 -4.33
CA TYR A 93 11.92 -3.96 -4.21
C TYR A 93 11.50 -4.21 -2.76
N ARG A 94 12.47 -4.09 -1.84
CA ARG A 94 12.28 -4.16 -0.38
C ARG A 94 11.37 -3.08 0.21
N LEU A 95 11.12 -1.98 -0.50
CA LEU A 95 10.24 -0.89 -0.04
C LEU A 95 8.76 -1.20 -0.34
N ILE A 96 8.47 -2.21 -1.15
CA ILE A 96 7.13 -2.65 -1.51
C ILE A 96 6.81 -3.93 -0.75
N GLN A 97 5.68 -3.94 -0.07
CA GLN A 97 5.23 -5.13 0.68
C GLN A 97 4.99 -6.30 -0.29
N PRO A 98 5.39 -7.54 0.06
CA PRO A 98 5.16 -8.73 -0.78
C PRO A 98 3.71 -8.83 -1.30
N ALA A 99 2.73 -8.54 -0.45
CA ALA A 99 1.30 -8.57 -0.81
C ALA A 99 0.87 -7.53 -1.86
N ASP A 100 1.60 -6.42 -1.99
CA ASP A 100 1.27 -5.32 -2.91
C ASP A 100 1.80 -5.59 -4.33
N TRP A 101 2.71 -6.56 -4.50
CA TRP A 101 3.41 -6.83 -5.75
C TRP A 101 2.54 -7.24 -6.94
N PRO A 102 1.51 -8.10 -6.78
CA PRO A 102 0.62 -8.42 -7.90
C PRO A 102 -0.02 -7.16 -8.50
N THR A 103 -0.42 -6.21 -7.66
CA THR A 103 -0.99 -4.93 -8.12
C THR A 103 0.07 -4.05 -8.77
N VAL A 104 1.27 -3.94 -8.19
CA VAL A 104 2.38 -3.17 -8.78
C VAL A 104 2.75 -3.71 -10.17
N SER A 105 2.80 -5.03 -10.31
CA SER A 105 3.07 -5.72 -11.57
C SER A 105 2.06 -5.35 -12.65
N ILE A 106 0.75 -5.37 -12.35
CA ILE A 106 -0.32 -5.06 -13.31
C ILE A 106 -0.37 -3.56 -13.67
N VAL A 107 -0.10 -2.68 -12.71
CA VAL A 107 -0.18 -1.22 -12.91
C VAL A 107 1.00 -0.69 -13.71
N HIS A 108 2.21 -1.18 -13.45
CA HIS A 108 3.43 -0.73 -14.13
C HIS A 108 3.90 -1.68 -15.24
N SER A 109 3.18 -2.77 -15.48
CA SER A 109 3.51 -3.80 -16.48
C SER A 109 4.93 -4.36 -16.30
N ILE A 110 5.31 -4.64 -15.05
CA ILE A 110 6.61 -5.23 -14.72
C ILE A 110 6.45 -6.65 -14.17
N PRO A 111 7.41 -7.56 -14.38
CA PRO A 111 7.35 -8.89 -13.81
C PRO A 111 7.50 -8.86 -12.28
N ILE A 112 6.80 -9.77 -11.58
CA ILE A 112 7.01 -9.97 -10.14
C ILE A 112 8.39 -10.61 -9.94
N PRO A 113 9.26 -10.06 -9.09
CA PRO A 113 10.59 -10.63 -8.82
C PRO A 113 10.48 -12.06 -8.28
N PRO A 114 11.39 -12.98 -8.66
CA PRO A 114 11.29 -14.40 -8.30
C PRO A 114 11.31 -14.63 -6.78
N GLU A 115 12.06 -13.82 -6.03
CA GLU A 115 12.13 -13.91 -4.58
C GLU A 115 10.78 -13.61 -3.95
N ILE A 116 10.08 -12.58 -4.43
CA ILE A 116 8.75 -12.21 -3.95
C ILE A 116 7.70 -13.22 -4.40
N LYS A 117 7.80 -13.71 -5.64
CA LYS A 117 6.91 -14.76 -6.15
C LYS A 117 6.97 -16.00 -5.25
N SER A 118 8.16 -16.43 -4.84
CA SER A 118 8.32 -17.57 -3.93
C SER A 118 7.66 -17.36 -2.57
N VAL A 119 7.71 -16.15 -2.02
CA VAL A 119 7.05 -15.80 -0.75
C VAL A 119 5.54 -15.83 -0.91
N LEU A 120 5.01 -15.28 -2.00
CA LEU A 120 3.58 -15.32 -2.31
C LEU A 120 3.11 -16.77 -2.46
N ASP A 121 3.80 -17.58 -3.26
CA ASP A 121 3.47 -18.99 -3.48
C ASP A 121 3.49 -19.79 -2.16
N ALA A 122 4.43 -19.52 -1.26
CA ALA A 122 4.49 -20.15 0.06
C ALA A 122 3.31 -19.76 0.97
N VAL A 123 2.86 -18.50 0.92
CA VAL A 123 1.69 -18.03 1.67
C VAL A 123 0.41 -18.67 1.12
N PHE A 124 0.25 -18.74 -0.20
CA PHE A 124 -0.90 -19.41 -0.83
C PHE A 124 -0.92 -20.92 -0.59
N SER A 125 0.25 -21.57 -0.62
CA SER A 125 0.36 -23.02 -0.37
C SER A 125 0.02 -23.41 1.07
N ARG A 126 0.20 -22.51 2.04
CA ARG A 126 -0.16 -22.73 3.45
C ARG A 126 -1.63 -22.46 3.75
N ALA A 127 -2.39 -21.91 2.81
CA ALA A 127 -3.79 -21.55 3.00
C ALA A 127 -4.79 -22.70 2.76
N SER A 128 -4.37 -23.97 2.85
CA SER A 128 -5.25 -25.14 2.62
C SER A 128 -4.99 -26.29 3.60
N PRO A 129 -6.04 -27.03 4.01
CA PRO A 129 -7.32 -26.57 4.52
C PRO A 129 -7.37 -26.76 6.05
N ILE A 130 -8.30 -26.08 6.71
CA ILE A 130 -8.81 -26.55 8.01
C ILE A 130 -9.15 -28.05 7.83
N PRO A 131 -8.70 -28.97 8.71
CA PRO A 131 -9.21 -30.32 8.70
C PRO A 131 -10.70 -30.24 9.01
N ILE A 132 -11.54 -30.32 7.98
CA ILE A 132 -12.94 -30.66 8.15
C ILE A 132 -12.90 -32.05 8.77
N ILE A 133 -13.28 -32.11 10.04
CA ILE A 133 -13.51 -33.36 10.75
C ILE A 133 -14.51 -34.15 9.89
N SER A 134 -14.02 -35.21 9.27
CA SER A 134 -14.83 -36.20 8.57
C SER A 134 -15.84 -36.79 9.56
N SER A 135 -17.09 -36.33 9.50
CA SER A 135 -18.21 -37.17 9.92
C SER A 135 -18.42 -38.22 8.84
N ALA A 136 -17.96 -39.43 9.14
CA ALA A 136 -18.23 -40.62 8.39
C ALA A 136 -19.74 -40.79 8.16
N ARG A 137 -20.15 -40.96 6.89
CA ARG A 137 -21.34 -41.74 6.56
C ARG A 137 -20.97 -42.78 5.51
N VAL A 138 -20.96 -44.01 6.01
CA VAL A 138 -20.78 -45.27 5.30
C VAL A 138 -22.06 -45.58 4.52
N GLN A 139 -21.96 -45.82 3.21
CA GLN A 139 -22.79 -46.76 2.42
C GLN A 139 -22.26 -46.74 0.99
N SER A 140 -21.43 -47.70 0.56
CA SER A 140 -21.71 -49.09 0.16
C SER A 140 -22.14 -49.21 -1.31
N GLN A 141 -21.25 -49.85 -2.08
CA GLN A 141 -21.46 -50.75 -3.24
C GLN A 141 -21.89 -50.17 -4.61
N HIS A 142 -20.97 -50.23 -5.59
CA HIS A 142 -20.99 -51.26 -6.66
C HIS A 142 -19.69 -51.23 -7.53
N PRO A 143 -19.17 -52.39 -8.02
CA PRO A 143 -17.98 -52.48 -8.89
C PRO A 143 -18.30 -52.78 -10.38
N SER A 144 -17.26 -52.68 -11.24
CA SER A 144 -17.06 -53.11 -12.66
C SER A 144 -16.64 -51.92 -13.55
N SER A 145 -15.68 -51.93 -14.48
CA SER A 145 -14.74 -52.92 -15.02
C SER A 145 -13.78 -52.21 -15.99
N THR A 146 -12.49 -52.55 -15.90
CA THR A 146 -11.45 -52.60 -16.96
C THR A 146 -11.46 -51.65 -18.16
N SER A 147 -10.36 -50.91 -18.34
CA SER A 147 -9.76 -50.68 -19.67
C SER A 147 -8.23 -50.72 -19.56
N ILE A 148 -7.67 -51.83 -20.04
CA ILE A 148 -6.27 -52.04 -20.39
C ILE A 148 -6.27 -52.14 -21.92
N LEU A 149 -5.43 -51.35 -22.60
CA LEU A 149 -4.56 -51.85 -23.67
C LEU A 149 -3.60 -50.75 -24.17
N ASP A 150 -2.33 -51.14 -24.14
CA ASP A 150 -1.13 -50.53 -24.71
C ASP A 150 -1.24 -49.91 -26.11
N ARG A 151 -0.44 -48.87 -26.34
CA ARG A 151 0.36 -48.80 -27.56
C ARG A 151 1.77 -48.22 -27.31
N ARG A 152 2.72 -49.14 -27.44
CA ARG A 152 4.19 -49.08 -27.48
C ARG A 152 4.84 -47.98 -28.34
N ASN A 153 6.16 -47.85 -28.12
CA ASN A 153 7.27 -47.40 -29.00
C ASN A 153 7.66 -45.91 -28.90
N SER A 154 8.94 -45.49 -28.79
CA SER A 154 10.23 -46.17 -28.61
C SER A 154 11.34 -45.14 -28.35
N THR A 155 12.28 -45.50 -27.47
CA THR A 155 13.74 -45.36 -27.61
C THR A 155 14.39 -43.98 -27.89
N SER A 156 15.11 -43.42 -26.90
CA SER A 156 16.57 -43.18 -26.96
C SER A 156 17.09 -42.36 -25.75
N SER A 157 17.94 -42.99 -24.95
CA SER A 157 19.05 -42.39 -24.18
C SER A 157 20.36 -42.78 -24.91
N PRO A 158 21.58 -42.23 -24.66
CA PRO A 158 22.06 -41.69 -23.38
C PRO A 158 23.09 -40.53 -23.43
N SER A 159 23.52 -40.09 -22.25
CA SER A 159 24.93 -39.90 -21.84
C SER A 159 25.34 -38.52 -21.28
N ILE A 160 25.37 -38.46 -19.94
CA ILE A 160 26.53 -38.14 -19.07
C ILE A 160 27.39 -36.91 -19.46
N LYS A 161 27.30 -35.84 -18.65
CA LYS A 161 28.46 -35.17 -18.01
C LYS A 161 28.05 -34.54 -16.67
N PRO A 162 28.56 -35.02 -15.52
CA PRO A 162 28.54 -34.27 -14.27
C PRO A 162 29.73 -33.31 -14.24
N CYS A 163 29.50 -32.02 -13.96
CA CYS A 163 30.57 -31.09 -13.65
C CYS A 163 30.45 -30.60 -12.21
N SER A 164 31.58 -30.75 -11.54
CA SER A 164 31.93 -30.58 -10.14
C SER A 164 31.56 -29.23 -9.51
N THR A 165 31.08 -29.35 -8.28
CA THR A 165 31.12 -28.37 -7.19
C THR A 165 32.52 -27.80 -6.92
N PRO A 166 32.65 -26.50 -6.63
CA PRO A 166 33.66 -26.01 -5.70
C PRO A 166 33.06 -25.84 -4.29
N LYS A 167 33.73 -26.51 -3.37
CA LYS A 167 33.53 -26.64 -1.93
C LYS A 167 33.89 -25.31 -1.23
N SER A 168 32.91 -24.51 -0.81
CA SER A 168 33.16 -23.40 0.11
C SER A 168 33.11 -23.90 1.55
N GLN A 169 34.21 -23.71 2.28
CA GLN A 169 34.39 -24.14 3.67
C GLN A 169 33.39 -23.47 4.62
N PRO A 170 32.88 -24.18 5.64
CA PRO A 170 32.15 -23.56 6.74
C PRO A 170 33.13 -22.82 7.66
N VAL A 171 33.02 -21.49 7.73
CA VAL A 171 33.70 -20.68 8.73
C VAL A 171 33.05 -20.95 10.09
N ALA A 172 33.85 -21.36 11.06
CA ALA A 172 33.43 -21.60 12.43
C ALA A 172 32.90 -20.30 13.09
N ILE A 173 31.70 -20.38 13.65
CA ILE A 173 31.08 -19.31 14.43
C ILE A 173 31.66 -19.39 15.85
N PRO A 174 32.30 -18.33 16.38
CA PRO A 174 32.70 -18.31 17.78
C PRO A 174 31.47 -18.20 18.68
N SER A 175 31.27 -19.23 19.49
CA SER A 175 30.30 -19.31 20.58
C SER A 175 30.62 -18.25 21.65
N ARG A 176 30.10 -17.04 21.51
CA ARG A 176 30.21 -16.02 22.56
C ARG A 176 28.91 -15.92 23.37
N GLY A 177 28.97 -16.56 24.54
CA GLY A 177 28.59 -15.96 25.81
C GLY A 177 27.14 -15.53 26.00
N ARG A 178 26.44 -16.31 26.84
CA ARG A 178 25.34 -15.87 27.70
C ARG A 178 25.53 -14.44 28.21
N SER A 179 24.47 -13.64 28.16
CA SER A 179 24.08 -12.75 29.25
C SER A 179 22.58 -12.55 29.18
N GLY A 180 21.89 -13.15 30.15
CA GLY A 180 20.49 -12.87 30.41
C GLY A 180 20.33 -11.44 30.90
N GLY A 181 19.31 -10.78 30.38
CA GLY A 181 18.89 -9.46 30.81
C GLY A 181 17.45 -9.27 30.41
N SER A 182 16.52 -9.71 31.26
CA SER A 182 15.12 -9.32 31.18
C SER A 182 15.02 -7.80 31.19
N PRO A 183 14.37 -7.16 30.21
CA PRO A 183 14.04 -5.75 30.34
C PRO A 183 12.96 -5.59 31.41
N VAL A 184 13.32 -4.93 32.50
CA VAL A 184 12.38 -4.43 33.52
C VAL A 184 11.45 -3.42 32.86
N PRO A 185 10.11 -3.59 32.91
CA PRO A 185 9.19 -2.56 32.47
C PRO A 185 9.24 -1.40 33.48
N GLN A 186 9.83 -0.27 33.07
CA GLN A 186 9.71 0.99 33.80
C GLN A 186 8.27 1.51 33.65
N SER A 187 7.55 1.56 34.76
CA SER A 187 6.26 2.26 34.88
C SER A 187 6.49 3.77 34.76
N PRO A 188 5.85 4.50 33.83
CA PRO A 188 5.79 5.95 33.89
C PRO A 188 4.74 6.36 34.93
N ALA A 189 5.21 6.98 36.02
CA ALA A 189 4.36 7.63 37.00
C ALA A 189 3.68 8.87 36.38
N LEU A 190 2.35 8.90 36.48
CA LEU A 190 1.51 10.06 36.21
C LEU A 190 1.77 11.12 37.29
N GLY A 191 2.66 12.06 37.01
CA GLY A 191 2.87 13.26 37.80
C GLY A 191 2.06 14.43 37.25
N GLY A 192 0.81 14.57 37.68
CA GLY A 192 0.02 15.77 37.48
C GLY A 192 0.46 16.84 38.48
N THR A 193 0.88 18.00 37.99
CA THR A 193 0.86 19.26 38.76
C THR A 193 0.59 20.43 37.82
N THR A 194 -0.57 21.05 38.00
CA THR A 194 -0.81 22.47 37.66
C THR A 194 -0.21 23.33 38.77
N PRO A 195 0.43 24.47 38.45
CA PRO A 195 -0.20 25.76 38.74
C PRO A 195 0.13 26.84 37.67
N ARG A 196 -0.83 27.65 37.23
CA ARG A 196 -1.34 28.92 37.80
C ARG A 196 -0.59 30.15 37.25
N SER A 197 -1.42 31.05 36.75
CA SER A 197 -1.18 32.36 36.15
C SER A 197 -0.26 33.28 36.94
N SER A 198 0.56 34.05 36.22
CA SER A 198 0.86 35.45 36.56
C SER A 198 1.51 36.18 35.38
N ALA A 199 0.84 37.23 34.90
CA ALA A 199 1.43 38.36 34.18
C ALA A 199 2.27 39.21 35.15
N PRO A 200 3.24 40.00 34.68
CA PRO A 200 3.01 41.40 34.24
C PRO A 200 3.76 41.71 32.91
N ALA A 201 3.24 42.53 31.98
CA ALA A 201 3.02 43.99 31.95
C ALA A 201 4.32 44.83 31.81
N SER A 202 4.30 45.66 30.74
CA SER A 202 5.11 46.85 30.44
C SER A 202 6.55 46.63 29.92
N ASP A 203 7.06 47.32 28.89
CA ASP A 203 6.52 48.39 28.04
C ASP A 203 7.50 48.70 26.88
N GLN A 204 6.95 49.20 25.77
CA GLN A 204 7.56 50.10 24.74
C GLN A 204 8.75 49.58 23.86
N HIS A 205 8.87 49.84 22.54
CA HIS A 205 8.25 50.82 21.64
C HIS A 205 8.57 50.50 20.15
N ILE A 206 7.60 50.76 19.22
CA ILE A 206 7.74 51.55 17.94
C ILE A 206 8.59 50.92 16.77
N LEU A 207 8.16 50.65 15.51
CA LEU A 207 7.17 51.22 14.56
C LEU A 207 6.67 50.23 13.47
N SER A 208 5.45 50.52 12.98
CA SER A 208 4.97 50.44 11.57
C SER A 208 4.93 49.10 10.82
N ARG A 209 3.72 48.57 10.57
CA ARG A 209 2.98 48.85 9.31
C ARG A 209 1.51 48.38 9.38
N ARG A 210 0.65 49.37 9.13
CA ARG A 210 -0.81 49.37 9.05
C ARG A 210 -1.33 48.47 7.90
N GLN A 211 -2.29 47.59 8.18
CA GLN A 211 -3.51 47.39 7.36
C GLN A 211 -4.57 46.63 8.18
N THR A 212 -5.81 47.05 7.98
CA THR A 212 -6.96 47.02 8.89
C THR A 212 -8.11 46.19 8.32
N PHE A 213 -8.76 45.42 9.21
CA PHE A 213 -10.19 44.99 9.27
C PHE A 213 -10.83 44.38 8.00
N SER A 214 -11.52 43.22 8.08
CA SER A 214 -12.80 43.11 8.79
C SER A 214 -13.10 41.69 9.32
N GLU A 215 -13.55 41.66 10.58
CA GLU A 215 -14.13 40.52 11.27
C GLU A 215 -15.60 40.86 11.57
N GLY A 216 -16.49 39.89 11.38
CA GLY A 216 -17.77 39.83 12.08
C GLY A 216 -19.03 39.93 11.23
N THR A 217 -19.66 38.79 10.95
CA THR A 217 -21.11 38.65 11.20
C THR A 217 -21.48 37.17 11.41
N LYS A 218 -21.86 36.82 12.64
CA LYS A 218 -22.77 35.71 12.93
C LYS A 218 -24.18 36.21 12.58
N ASP A 219 -24.97 35.47 11.80
CA ASP A 219 -26.28 34.95 12.24
C ASP A 219 -27.01 34.15 11.15
N ARG A 220 -27.71 33.12 11.64
CA ARG A 220 -28.92 32.42 11.17
C ARG A 220 -29.40 32.53 9.71
N SER A 221 -29.69 31.35 9.12
CA SER A 221 -30.98 30.92 8.51
C SER A 221 -30.77 29.55 7.84
N ARG A 222 -31.11 28.39 8.41
CA ARG A 222 -32.41 27.70 8.57
C ARG A 222 -33.37 27.75 7.35
N ALA A 223 -33.43 26.58 6.66
CA ALA A 223 -34.55 25.95 5.91
C ALA A 223 -34.83 26.41 4.46
N PRO A 224 -35.56 25.62 3.62
CA PRO A 224 -36.22 24.33 3.89
C PRO A 224 -35.95 23.17 2.90
N SER A 225 -36.29 21.98 3.37
CA SER A 225 -36.56 20.78 2.58
C SER A 225 -37.78 20.99 1.70
N ALA A 226 -37.64 20.80 0.39
CA ALA A 226 -38.76 20.74 -0.55
C ALA A 226 -38.98 19.28 -0.96
N ARG A 227 -40.00 18.65 -0.35
CA ARG A 227 -40.79 17.60 -1.00
C ARG A 227 -41.53 18.23 -2.17
N ARG A 228 -41.44 17.66 -3.37
CA ARG A 228 -42.54 17.70 -4.34
C ARG A 228 -42.94 16.28 -4.69
N TYR A 229 -44.15 15.98 -4.26
CA TYR A 229 -45.01 14.90 -4.69
C TYR A 229 -46.13 15.61 -5.47
N VAL A 230 -46.32 15.31 -6.76
CA VAL A 230 -47.63 15.41 -7.43
C VAL A 230 -47.66 14.37 -8.56
N ASP A 231 -48.76 13.61 -8.50
CA ASP A 231 -49.32 12.58 -9.37
C ASP A 231 -49.90 13.12 -10.70
N GLN A 232 -50.56 12.21 -11.43
CA GLN A 232 -51.47 12.35 -12.60
C GLN A 232 -50.80 12.22 -13.97
N GLU A 233 -50.98 11.09 -14.65
CA GLU A 233 -52.20 10.62 -15.37
C GLU A 233 -52.57 11.52 -16.56
N GLY A 234 -52.47 10.93 -17.74
CA GLY A 234 -52.75 11.46 -19.06
C GLY A 234 -52.23 10.48 -20.11
#